data_AF-A0A257RXU8-F1
#
_entry.id   AF-A0A257RXU8-F1
#
_cell.length_a   1.000
_cell.length_b   1.000
_cell.length_c   1.000
_cell.angle_alpha   90.00
_cell.angle_beta   90.00
_cell.angle_gamma   90.00
#
_symmetry.space_group_name_H-M   'P 1'
#
loop_
_entity.id
_entity.type
_entity.pdbx_description
1 polymer ?
#
loop_
_entity_poly.entity_id
_entity_poly.type
_entity_poly.pdbx_seq_one_letter_code
_entity_poly.pdbx_strand_id
1 'polypeptide(L)'
;MASLRHERQVDAPADFVWAVIRDPASIPAWFPGIVSCTVEGTRRTIRTATGLEIPEEILVSDALLRRFAYRITAPLYELHVGTIDVFALDSHSSLCVYGTTALPDTLALIVAGATKGALEEIARLAETSYHQATE
;
A
#
# COMPACT_ATOMS: atom_id res chain seq x y z
N MET A 1 10.43 -15.04 11.18
CA MET A 1 9.94 -14.16 10.10
C MET A 1 8.44 -14.19 10.17
N ALA A 2 7.84 -13.11 10.69
CA ALA A 2 6.39 -12.99 10.78
C ALA A 2 5.83 -12.42 9.48
N SER A 3 4.67 -12.93 9.08
CA SER A 3 3.89 -12.47 7.93
C SER A 3 2.47 -12.20 8.38
N LEU A 4 1.98 -10.99 8.11
CA LEU A 4 0.64 -10.55 8.44
C LEU A 4 -0.07 -10.02 7.19
N ARG A 5 -1.39 -10.10 7.20
CA ARG A 5 -2.23 -9.67 6.08
C ARG A 5 -3.53 -9.07 6.58
N HIS A 6 -3.91 -7.97 5.98
CA HIS A 6 -5.25 -7.41 6.05
C HIS A 6 -5.85 -7.34 4.65
N GLU A 7 -7.17 -7.38 4.57
CA GLU A 7 -7.90 -7.33 3.32
C GLU A 7 -9.18 -6.53 3.50
N ARG A 8 -9.62 -5.89 2.41
CA ARG A 8 -10.82 -5.06 2.38
C ARG A 8 -11.49 -5.22 1.02
N GLN A 9 -12.75 -5.62 1.02
CA GLN A 9 -13.60 -5.48 -0.16
C GLN A 9 -13.89 -4.00 -0.38
N VAL A 10 -13.85 -3.56 -1.64
CA VAL A 10 -14.04 -2.17 -2.06
C VAL A 10 -15.19 -2.12 -3.06
N ASP A 11 -16.12 -1.18 -2.88
CA ASP A 11 -17.27 -0.98 -3.76
C ASP A 11 -16.88 -0.13 -4.99
N ALA A 12 -15.79 -0.53 -5.63
CA ALA A 12 -15.31 0.04 -6.88
C ALA A 12 -14.59 -1.04 -7.72
N PRO A 13 -14.58 -0.90 -9.06
CA PRO A 13 -13.82 -1.77 -9.94
C PRO A 13 -12.32 -1.75 -9.60
N ALA A 14 -11.64 -2.87 -9.80
CA ALA A 14 -10.23 -3.04 -9.44
C ALA A 14 -9.29 -1.98 -10.05
N ASP A 15 -9.64 -1.40 -11.20
CA ASP A 15 -8.83 -0.37 -11.85
C ASP A 15 -8.87 0.97 -11.11
N PHE A 16 -9.99 1.30 -10.45
CA PHE A 16 -10.09 2.50 -9.60
C PHE A 16 -9.24 2.34 -8.34
N VAL A 17 -9.29 1.16 -7.71
CA VAL A 17 -8.45 0.83 -6.55
C VAL A 17 -6.97 0.85 -6.94
N TRP A 18 -6.61 0.23 -8.06
CA TRP A 18 -5.24 0.20 -8.56
C TRP A 18 -4.73 1.61 -8.90
N ALA A 19 -5.58 2.50 -9.42
CA ALA A 19 -5.19 3.89 -9.70
C ALA A 19 -4.73 4.65 -8.45
N VAL A 20 -5.27 4.32 -7.26
CA VAL A 20 -4.83 4.91 -5.98
C VAL A 20 -3.42 4.44 -5.60
N ILE A 21 -3.10 3.16 -5.83
CA ILE A 21 -1.91 2.49 -5.28
C ILE A 21 -0.71 2.52 -6.23
N ARG A 22 -0.94 2.47 -7.55
CA ARG A 22 0.10 2.19 -8.56
C ARG A 22 1.24 3.21 -8.61
N ASP A 23 0.95 4.45 -8.20
CA ASP A 23 1.94 5.51 -8.11
C ASP A 23 2.69 5.40 -6.77
N PRO A 24 4.01 5.09 -6.77
CA PRO A 24 4.77 4.98 -5.53
C PRO A 24 4.74 6.25 -4.67
N ALA A 25 4.55 7.42 -5.29
CA ALA A 25 4.51 8.72 -4.62
C ALA A 25 3.15 9.03 -3.97
N SER A 26 2.09 8.28 -4.29
CA SER A 26 0.73 8.55 -3.78
C SER A 26 0.54 8.16 -2.30
N ILE A 27 1.50 7.44 -1.72
CA ILE A 27 1.40 6.89 -0.35
C ILE A 27 0.99 7.89 0.75
N PRO A 28 1.36 9.19 0.74
CA PRO A 28 0.87 10.14 1.74
C PRO A 28 -0.64 10.39 1.68
N ALA A 29 -1.30 10.09 0.57
CA ALA A 29 -2.74 10.29 0.41
C ALA A 29 -3.56 9.21 1.12
N TRP A 30 -2.99 8.04 1.39
CA TRP A 30 -3.75 6.88 1.86
C TRP A 30 -3.14 6.10 3.02
N PHE A 31 -1.83 6.21 3.29
CA PHE A 31 -1.23 5.49 4.41
C PHE A 31 -1.18 6.35 5.67
N PRO A 32 -1.76 5.90 6.81
CA PRO A 32 -1.81 6.68 8.03
C PRO A 32 -0.42 7.11 8.55
N GLY A 33 -0.28 8.41 8.82
CA GLY A 33 0.93 8.97 9.42
C GLY A 33 2.09 9.19 8.46
N ILE A 34 1.96 8.91 7.15
CA ILE A 34 2.93 9.33 6.13
C ILE A 34 2.52 10.70 5.59
N VAL A 35 3.46 11.64 5.55
CA VAL A 35 3.19 13.05 5.18
C VAL A 35 3.86 13.47 3.88
N SER A 36 4.89 12.75 3.43
CA SER A 36 5.50 12.97 2.12
C SER A 36 6.24 11.74 1.64
N CYS A 37 6.44 11.66 0.33
CA CYS A 37 7.22 10.62 -0.33
C CYS A 37 8.04 11.26 -1.46
N THR A 38 9.33 10.96 -1.51
CA THR A 38 10.19 11.28 -2.66
C THR A 38 10.53 9.99 -3.39
N VAL A 39 10.58 10.03 -4.73
CA VAL A 39 10.82 8.84 -5.56
C VAL A 39 11.98 9.13 -6.53
N GLU A 40 12.95 8.22 -6.57
CA GLU A 40 14.12 8.27 -7.43
C GLU A 40 14.33 6.90 -8.08
N GLY A 41 13.83 6.73 -9.31
CA GLY A 41 13.82 5.44 -10.00
C GLY A 41 12.97 4.42 -9.24
N THR A 42 13.60 3.32 -8.78
CA THR A 42 12.93 2.29 -7.96
C THR A 42 13.01 2.57 -6.46
N ARG A 43 13.68 3.63 -6.03
CA ARG A 43 13.78 3.97 -4.61
C ARG A 43 12.74 5.00 -4.26
N ARG A 44 12.20 4.90 -3.05
CA ARG A 44 11.41 5.98 -2.46
C ARG A 44 11.79 6.17 -1.00
N THR A 45 11.71 7.40 -0.53
CA THR A 45 11.85 7.70 0.88
C THR A 45 10.53 8.26 1.38
N ILE A 46 9.89 7.53 2.29
CA ILE A 46 8.69 8.02 2.96
C ILE A 46 9.10 8.80 4.21
N ARG A 47 8.37 9.87 4.51
CA ARG A 47 8.54 10.62 5.75
C ARG A 47 7.26 10.54 6.56
N THR A 48 7.39 10.18 7.83
CA THR A 48 6.27 10.11 8.76
C THR A 48 5.97 11.48 9.35
N ALA A 49 4.80 11.63 9.96
CA ALA A 49 4.40 12.84 10.69
C ALA A 49 5.33 13.13 11.89
N THR A 50 6.05 12.11 12.40
CA THR A 50 7.06 12.27 13.45
C THR A 50 8.42 12.74 12.93
N GLY A 51 8.55 12.93 11.61
CA GLY A 51 9.79 13.35 10.96
C GLY A 51 10.76 12.21 10.66
N LEU A 52 10.39 10.95 10.90
CA LEU A 52 11.22 9.79 10.55
C LEU A 52 11.22 9.58 9.04
N GLU A 53 12.40 9.40 8.47
CA GLU A 53 12.58 8.99 7.09
C GLU A 53 12.81 7.48 7.01
N ILE A 54 12.03 6.80 6.16
CA ILE A 54 12.11 5.37 5.95
C ILE A 54 12.42 5.13 4.47
N PRO A 55 13.65 4.71 4.13
CA PRO A 55 14.01 4.39 2.76
C PRO A 55 13.42 3.04 2.37
N GLU A 56 12.88 2.98 1.15
CA GLU A 56 12.24 1.82 0.56
C GLU A 56 12.71 1.61 -0.88
N GLU A 57 12.65 0.37 -1.32
CA GLU A 57 12.86 -0.03 -2.71
C GLU A 57 11.61 -0.71 -3.24
N ILE A 58 11.12 -0.21 -4.37
CA ILE A 58 10.02 -0.77 -5.13
C ILE A 58 10.55 -1.98 -5.89
N LEU A 59 9.99 -3.14 -5.58
CA LEU A 59 10.36 -4.41 -6.18
C LEU A 59 9.50 -4.72 -7.41
N VAL A 60 8.20 -4.39 -7.32
CA VAL A 60 7.21 -4.64 -8.38
C VAL A 60 6.19 -3.50 -8.37
N SER A 61 5.86 -2.99 -9.55
CA SER A 61 4.61 -2.26 -9.81
C SER A 61 4.09 -2.75 -11.16
N ASP A 62 3.14 -3.68 -11.11
CA ASP A 62 2.65 -4.40 -12.29
C ASP A 62 1.15 -4.15 -12.44
N ALA A 63 0.78 -3.46 -13.52
CA ALA A 63 -0.61 -3.11 -13.79
C ALA A 63 -1.46 -4.29 -14.29
N LEU A 64 -0.86 -5.31 -14.91
CA LEU A 64 -1.58 -6.51 -15.36
C LEU A 64 -1.95 -7.38 -14.16
N LEU A 65 -1.04 -7.52 -13.21
CA LEU A 65 -1.26 -8.24 -11.96
C LEU A 65 -2.01 -7.40 -10.91
N ARG A 66 -2.06 -6.06 -11.10
CA ARG A 66 -2.47 -5.07 -10.08
C ARG A 66 -1.78 -5.32 -8.75
N ARG A 67 -0.45 -5.46 -8.85
CA ARG A 67 0.42 -5.81 -7.74
C ARG A 67 1.50 -4.76 -7.53
N PHE A 68 1.59 -4.28 -6.30
CA PHE A 68 2.66 -3.42 -5.83
C PHE A 68 3.45 -4.15 -4.73
N ALA A 69 4.75 -4.27 -4.88
CA ALA A 69 5.61 -4.87 -3.86
C ALA A 69 6.83 -3.99 -3.60
N TYR A 70 7.23 -3.88 -2.33
CA TYR A 70 8.34 -3.05 -1.91
C TYR A 70 9.04 -3.66 -0.69
N ARG A 71 10.26 -3.19 -0.40
CA ARG A 71 10.99 -3.49 0.84
C ARG A 71 11.43 -2.22 1.53
N ILE A 72 11.49 -2.26 2.86
CA ILE A 72 12.18 -1.24 3.65
C ILE A 72 13.66 -1.60 3.68
N THR A 73 14.54 -0.63 3.46
CA THR A 73 16.00 -0.83 3.42
C THR A 73 16.72 -0.23 4.64
N ALA A 74 15.96 0.20 5.66
CA ALA A 74 16.53 0.72 6.90
C ALA A 74 17.26 -0.40 7.68
N PRO A 75 18.41 -0.12 8.34
CA PRO A 75 19.22 -1.13 9.03
C PRO A 75 18.51 -1.93 10.14
N LEU A 76 17.39 -1.42 10.65
CA LEU A 76 16.57 -2.10 11.65
C LEU A 76 15.90 -3.37 11.10
N TYR A 77 15.69 -3.44 9.78
CA TYR A 77 15.11 -4.59 9.11
C TYR A 77 16.21 -5.47 8.52
N GLU A 78 16.28 -6.73 8.99
CA GLU A 78 17.03 -7.78 8.29
C GLU A 78 16.32 -8.16 6.98
N LEU A 79 14.99 -8.19 7.04
CA LEU A 79 14.12 -8.41 5.90
C LEU A 79 12.83 -7.61 6.08
N HIS A 80 12.34 -7.02 5.00
CA HIS A 80 10.98 -6.51 4.91
C HIS A 80 10.46 -6.73 3.49
N VAL A 81 9.23 -7.18 3.35
CA VAL A 81 8.48 -7.16 2.10
C VAL A 81 7.04 -6.76 2.40
N GLY A 82 6.60 -5.65 1.82
CA GLY A 82 5.19 -5.25 1.77
C GLY A 82 4.62 -5.56 0.39
N THR A 83 3.41 -6.09 0.34
CA THR A 83 2.70 -6.40 -0.92
C THR A 83 1.27 -5.87 -0.86
N ILE A 84 0.85 -5.19 -1.91
CA ILE A 84 -0.53 -4.79 -2.14
C ILE A 84 -1.00 -5.43 -3.44
N ASP A 85 -2.06 -6.22 -3.36
CA ASP A 85 -2.64 -6.93 -4.49
C ASP A 85 -4.13 -6.54 -4.60
N VAL A 86 -4.59 -6.25 -5.82
CA VAL A 86 -6.00 -5.91 -6.09
C VAL A 86 -6.62 -6.94 -7.02
N PHE A 87 -7.63 -7.64 -6.52
CA PHE A 87 -8.37 -8.65 -7.27
C PHE A 87 -9.74 -8.11 -7.68
N ALA A 88 -10.11 -8.27 -8.94
CA ALA A 88 -11.50 -8.03 -9.36
C ALA A 88 -12.40 -9.14 -8.79
N LEU A 89 -13.53 -8.76 -8.19
CA LEU A 89 -14.57 -9.70 -7.77
C LEU A 89 -15.68 -9.73 -8.83
N ASP A 90 -16.09 -8.55 -9.30
CA ASP A 90 -17.02 -8.35 -10.41
C ASP A 90 -16.74 -7.01 -11.11
N SER A 91 -17.69 -6.51 -11.93
CA SER A 91 -17.55 -5.26 -12.67
C SER A 91 -17.68 -3.99 -11.82
N HIS A 92 -18.11 -4.10 -10.57
CA HIS A 92 -18.38 -3.01 -9.64
C HIS A 92 -17.65 -3.14 -8.31
N SER A 93 -17.06 -4.29 -8.01
CA SER A 93 -16.38 -4.55 -6.74
C SER A 93 -15.03 -5.25 -6.90
N SER A 94 -14.16 -5.05 -5.91
CA SER A 94 -12.82 -5.63 -5.87
C SER A 94 -12.39 -5.97 -4.45
N LEU A 95 -11.33 -6.77 -4.31
CA LEU A 95 -10.68 -7.11 -3.05
C LEU A 95 -9.26 -6.54 -3.06
N CYS A 96 -8.97 -5.62 -2.13
CA CYS A 96 -7.63 -5.10 -1.90
C CYS A 96 -7.00 -5.82 -0.71
N VAL A 97 -5.82 -6.39 -0.90
CA VAL A 97 -5.09 -7.18 0.09
C VAL A 97 -3.75 -6.51 0.35
N TYR A 98 -3.44 -6.21 1.61
CA TYR A 98 -2.17 -5.64 2.03
C TYR A 98 -1.48 -6.59 3.02
N GLY A 99 -0.36 -7.17 2.59
CA GLY A 99 0.51 -8.00 3.40
C GLY A 99 1.83 -7.31 3.77
N THR A 100 2.39 -7.67 4.91
CA THR A 100 3.76 -7.34 5.30
C THR A 100 4.43 -8.55 5.92
N THR A 101 5.68 -8.79 5.55
CA THR A 101 6.56 -9.82 6.09
C THR A 101 7.85 -9.17 6.55
N ALA A 102 8.31 -9.44 7.77
CA ALA A 102 9.54 -8.83 8.27
C ALA A 102 10.36 -9.71 9.22
N LEU A 103 11.63 -9.32 9.36
CA LEU A 103 12.58 -9.76 10.38
C LEU A 103 13.28 -8.53 10.98
N PRO A 104 13.31 -8.37 12.32
CA PRO A 104 12.65 -9.20 13.33
C PRO A 104 11.11 -9.15 13.28
N ASP A 105 10.47 -10.20 13.79
CA ASP A 105 9.02 -10.45 13.70
C ASP A 105 8.16 -9.29 14.27
N THR A 106 8.68 -8.60 15.29
CA THR A 106 8.00 -7.46 15.92
C THR A 106 7.79 -6.29 14.97
N LEU A 107 8.66 -6.10 13.98
CA LEU A 107 8.52 -5.00 13.02
C LEU A 107 7.38 -5.26 12.02
N ALA A 108 7.10 -6.53 11.69
CA ALA A 108 5.94 -6.88 10.86
C ALA A 108 4.64 -6.44 11.54
N LEU A 109 4.54 -6.59 12.86
CA LEU A 109 3.36 -6.16 13.63
C LEU A 109 3.17 -4.64 13.61
N ILE A 110 4.27 -3.87 13.67
CA ILE A 110 4.23 -2.40 13.63
C ILE A 110 3.67 -1.93 12.27
N VAL A 111 4.21 -2.45 11.16
CA VAL A 111 3.72 -2.10 9.83
C VAL A 111 2.28 -2.57 9.64
N ALA A 112 1.98 -3.83 9.99
CA ALA A 112 0.65 -4.41 9.85
C ALA A 112 -0.42 -3.60 10.59
N GLY A 113 -0.11 -3.07 11.78
CA GLY A 113 -1.03 -2.25 12.58
C GLY A 113 -1.59 -1.03 11.84
N ALA A 114 -0.83 -0.46 10.89
CA ALA A 114 -1.28 0.67 10.07
C ALA A 114 -1.95 0.23 8.75
N THR A 115 -1.71 -0.99 8.27
CA THR A 115 -2.23 -1.46 6.96
C THR A 115 -3.76 -1.52 6.91
N LYS A 116 -4.44 -1.74 8.05
CA LYS A 116 -5.91 -1.71 8.09
C LYS A 116 -6.46 -0.32 7.77
N GLY A 117 -5.95 0.72 8.43
CA GLY A 117 -6.34 2.11 8.16
C GLY A 117 -5.96 2.54 6.73
N ALA A 118 -4.84 2.03 6.21
CA ALA A 118 -4.46 2.25 4.81
C ALA A 118 -5.49 1.65 3.84
N LEU A 119 -5.95 0.42 4.07
CA LEU A 119 -6.96 -0.22 3.24
C LEU A 119 -8.31 0.51 3.30
N GLU A 120 -8.70 1.02 4.48
CA GLU A 120 -9.91 1.84 4.65
C GLU A 120 -9.85 3.11 3.82
N GLU A 121 -8.71 3.82 3.82
CA GLU A 121 -8.56 5.06 3.07
C GLU A 121 -8.41 4.82 1.56
N ILE A 122 -7.71 3.75 1.14
CA ILE A 122 -7.67 3.31 -0.26
C ILE A 122 -9.10 3.07 -0.77
N ALA A 123 -9.92 2.34 0.00
CA ALA A 123 -11.30 2.05 -0.38
C ALA A 123 -12.10 3.35 -0.55
N ARG A 124 -12.02 4.25 0.44
CA ARG A 124 -12.73 5.54 0.40
C ARG A 124 -12.37 6.36 -0.83
N LEU A 125 -11.08 6.47 -1.16
CA LEU A 125 -10.61 7.22 -2.32
C LEU A 125 -11.12 6.60 -3.63
N ALA A 126 -10.99 5.28 -3.77
CA ALA A 126 -11.41 4.56 -4.97
C ALA A 126 -12.93 4.63 -5.20
N GLU A 127 -13.73 4.40 -4.16
CA GLU A 127 -15.20 4.48 -4.19
C GLU A 127 -15.67 5.90 -4.53
N THR A 128 -15.02 6.92 -3.96
CA THR A 128 -15.33 8.33 -4.28
C THR A 128 -15.07 8.63 -5.76
N SER A 129 -13.90 8.24 -6.27
CA SER A 129 -13.55 8.44 -7.68
C SER A 129 -14.45 7.64 -8.63
N TYR A 130 -14.87 6.44 -8.22
CA TYR A 130 -15.78 5.63 -9.01
C TYR A 130 -17.16 6.26 -9.13
N HIS A 131 -17.77 6.66 -8.00
CA HIS A 131 -19.09 7.29 -8.01
C HIS A 131 -19.10 8.59 -8.83
N GLN A 132 -18.07 9.44 -8.69
CA GLN A 132 -17.94 10.67 -9.48
C GLN A 132 -17.82 10.44 -11.00
N ALA A 133 -17.30 9.27 -11.41
CA ALA A 133 -17.17 8.93 -12.83
C ALA A 133 -18.45 8.32 -13.42
N THR A 134 -19.39 7.90 -12.58
CA THR A 134 -20.65 7.25 -12.98
C THR A 134 -21.89 8.13 -12.83
N GLU A 135 -21.74 9.32 -12.23
CA GLU A 135 -22.74 10.40 -12.22
C GLU A 135 -22.75 11.18 -13.55
#